data_AF-A0A524NSS8-F1
#
_entry.id   AF-A0A524NSS8-F1
#
_cell.length_a   1.000
_cell.length_b   1.000
_cell.length_c   1.000
_cell.angle_alpha   90.00
_cell.angle_beta   90.00
_cell.angle_gamma   90.00
#
_symmetry.space_group_name_H-M   'P 1'
#
loop_
_entity.id
_entity.type
_entity.pdbx_description
1 polymer ?
#
loop_
_entity_poly.entity_id
_entity_poly.type
_entity_poly.pdbx_seq_one_letter_code
_entity_poly.pdbx_strand_id
1 'polypeptide(L)'
;EVAWLYPESHAENFPNFGVEPGAYESEISVALRRAGLSYDRVSRGALTASTSAEGALRVGATSFQVVVVEGVRAADPAMLEAIERAVEAGVPVIWMGEFPERAIGLVDAQARDAEVRSRVENLRSLVVLVSSVEEIPATISNAGVTPSLRPADATGLQASVQHRRVTDGHLYFLFNESYAQITDRVRIEGASREVLLLDPETGEPVTANLEGDVLTVTLPGARGVVLWIAAAPD
;
A
#
# COMPACT_ATOMS: atom_id res chain seq x y z
N GLU A 1 -12.48 -37.68 -24.40
CA GLU A 1 -11.73 -36.69 -23.59
C GLU A 1 -11.90 -37.07 -22.12
N VAL A 2 -10.84 -37.03 -21.33
CA VAL A 2 -10.86 -37.43 -19.92
C VAL A 2 -10.39 -36.25 -19.09
N ALA A 3 -11.20 -35.85 -18.10
CA ALA A 3 -10.79 -34.93 -17.06
C ALA A 3 -10.42 -35.76 -15.81
N TRP A 4 -9.25 -35.47 -15.24
CA TRP A 4 -8.78 -36.06 -13.98
C TRP A 4 -8.55 -34.94 -12.98
N LEU A 5 -9.27 -34.99 -11.86
CA LEU A 5 -9.01 -34.17 -10.68
C LEU A 5 -8.08 -34.96 -9.77
N TYR A 6 -6.84 -34.48 -9.61
CA TYR A 6 -5.89 -35.02 -8.64
C TYR A 6 -6.31 -34.51 -7.24
N PRO A 7 -6.72 -35.39 -6.30
CA PRO A 7 -7.38 -34.97 -5.06
C PRO A 7 -6.40 -34.42 -4.01
N GLU A 8 -5.10 -34.69 -4.14
CA GLU A 8 -4.08 -34.30 -3.16
C GLU A 8 -3.05 -33.38 -3.79
N SER A 9 -3.12 -32.08 -3.52
CA SER A 9 -2.04 -31.16 -3.87
C SER A 9 -0.93 -31.21 -2.81
N HIS A 10 -0.09 -32.24 -2.84
CA HIS A 10 1.22 -32.15 -2.20
C HIS A 10 2.19 -31.54 -3.20
N ALA A 11 2.25 -30.21 -3.24
CA ALA A 11 3.42 -29.54 -3.77
C ALA A 11 4.54 -29.76 -2.75
N GLU A 12 5.39 -30.77 -2.98
CA GLU A 12 6.71 -30.79 -2.36
C GLU A 12 7.35 -29.44 -2.68
N ASN A 13 7.70 -28.70 -1.62
CA ASN A 13 8.20 -27.32 -1.67
C ASN A 13 9.02 -27.10 -2.95
N PHE A 14 8.57 -26.14 -3.77
CA PHE A 14 9.36 -25.63 -4.89
C PHE A 14 10.82 -25.43 -4.43
N PRO A 15 11.82 -25.67 -5.31
CA PRO A 15 13.21 -25.37 -4.98
C PRO A 15 13.29 -24.00 -4.31
N ASN A 16 13.81 -23.97 -3.09
CA ASN A 16 13.95 -22.77 -2.29
C ASN A 16 14.89 -21.83 -3.04
N PHE A 17 14.33 -20.85 -3.75
CA PHE A 17 15.11 -19.82 -4.43
C PHE A 17 15.60 -18.73 -3.46
N GLY A 18 15.57 -18.97 -2.14
CA GLY A 18 16.14 -18.08 -1.13
C GLY A 18 15.60 -16.66 -1.26
N VAL A 19 14.29 -16.51 -1.44
CA VAL A 19 13.69 -15.19 -1.59
C VAL A 19 13.56 -14.57 -0.20
N GLU A 20 14.50 -13.71 0.16
CA GLU A 20 14.37 -12.87 1.35
C GLU A 20 13.19 -11.89 1.17
N PRO A 21 12.23 -11.85 2.11
CA PRO A 21 11.09 -10.94 2.02
C PRO A 21 11.51 -9.49 1.81
N GLY A 22 10.97 -8.85 0.78
CA GLY A 22 11.28 -7.46 0.45
C GLY A 22 12.66 -7.21 -0.21
N ALA A 23 13.48 -8.23 -0.49
CA ALA A 23 14.83 -8.04 -1.04
C ALA A 23 14.90 -7.35 -2.42
N TYR A 24 13.77 -7.27 -3.13
CA TYR A 24 13.63 -6.58 -4.42
C TYR A 24 12.57 -5.48 -4.40
N GLU A 25 12.06 -5.13 -3.22
CA GLU A 25 11.14 -4.01 -3.04
C GLU A 25 11.92 -2.72 -2.81
N SER A 26 11.38 -1.59 -3.29
CA SER A 26 11.91 -0.28 -2.91
C SER A 26 11.71 -0.04 -1.41
N GLU A 27 12.57 0.76 -0.80
CA GLU A 27 12.46 1.09 0.64
C GLU A 27 11.09 1.67 0.99
N ILE A 28 10.51 2.52 0.12
CA ILE A 28 9.13 3.03 0.28
C ILE A 28 8.10 1.90 0.35
N SER A 29 8.23 0.88 -0.50
CA SER A 29 7.31 -0.25 -0.53
C SER A 29 7.33 -1.02 0.78
N VAL A 30 8.54 -1.27 1.30
CA VAL A 30 8.74 -1.93 2.58
C VAL A 30 8.16 -1.08 3.72
N ALA A 31 8.40 0.23 3.70
CA ALA A 31 7.88 1.15 4.73
C ALA A 31 6.34 1.21 4.75
N LEU A 32 5.70 1.32 3.58
CA LEU A 32 4.24 1.32 3.46
C LEU A 32 3.65 -0.02 3.94
N ARG A 33 4.22 -1.16 3.50
CA ARG A 33 3.75 -2.49 3.90
C ARG A 33 3.88 -2.70 5.40
N ARG A 34 5.03 -2.34 6.00
CA ARG A 34 5.26 -2.44 7.46
C ARG A 34 4.31 -1.57 8.27
N ALA A 35 3.83 -0.47 7.69
CA ALA A 35 2.82 0.39 8.30
C ALA A 35 1.39 -0.14 8.15
N GLY A 36 1.16 -1.23 7.40
CA GLY A 36 -0.15 -1.79 7.12
C GLY A 36 -0.89 -1.15 5.94
N LEU A 37 -0.21 -0.31 5.15
CA LEU A 37 -0.80 0.35 3.99
C LEU A 37 -0.71 -0.54 2.75
N SER A 38 -1.84 -0.69 2.05
CA SER A 38 -1.87 -1.23 0.69
C SER A 38 -1.58 -0.12 -0.31
N TYR A 39 -0.80 -0.40 -1.34
CA TYR A 39 -0.39 0.57 -2.35
C TYR A 39 -0.27 -0.10 -3.72
N ASP A 40 -0.40 0.71 -4.78
CA ASP A 40 -0.08 0.31 -6.15
C ASP A 40 0.94 1.27 -6.76
N ARG A 41 1.72 0.78 -7.73
CA ARG A 41 2.56 1.64 -8.57
C ARG A 41 1.74 2.16 -9.74
N VAL A 42 1.55 3.48 -9.79
CA VAL A 42 0.87 4.16 -10.89
C VAL A 42 1.92 4.64 -11.91
N SER A 43 1.75 4.26 -13.18
CA SER A 43 2.64 4.73 -14.25
C SER A 43 2.41 6.22 -14.55
N ARG A 44 3.40 6.89 -15.14
CA ARG A 44 3.26 8.32 -15.51
C ARG A 44 2.05 8.57 -16.40
N GLY A 45 1.84 7.73 -17.42
CA GLY A 45 0.68 7.86 -18.32
C GLY A 45 -0.65 7.63 -17.61
N ALA A 46 -0.70 6.66 -16.70
CA ALA A 46 -1.91 6.40 -15.91
C ALA A 46 -2.23 7.54 -14.93
N LEU A 47 -1.20 8.16 -14.33
CA LEU A 47 -1.35 9.35 -13.49
C LEU A 47 -1.81 10.55 -14.33
N THR A 48 -1.22 10.79 -15.51
CA THR A 48 -1.65 11.88 -16.39
C THR A 48 -3.12 11.74 -16.81
N ALA A 49 -3.56 10.52 -17.09
CA ALA A 49 -4.93 10.20 -17.48
C ALA A 49 -5.92 10.06 -16.30
N SER A 50 -5.46 10.26 -15.07
CA SER A 50 -6.28 10.14 -13.86
C SER A 50 -7.27 11.29 -13.70
N THR A 51 -8.26 11.06 -12.85
CA THR A 51 -9.21 12.08 -12.39
C THR A 51 -9.14 12.21 -10.88
N SER A 52 -9.47 13.37 -10.33
CA SER A 52 -9.42 13.60 -8.89
C SER A 52 -10.67 14.34 -8.44
N ALA A 53 -11.32 13.86 -7.38
CA ALA A 53 -12.48 14.48 -6.77
C ALA A 53 -12.65 13.96 -5.33
N GLU A 54 -13.23 14.80 -4.46
CA GLU A 54 -13.66 14.38 -3.11
C GLU A 54 -12.55 13.71 -2.27
N GLY A 55 -11.33 14.24 -2.31
CA GLY A 55 -10.19 13.70 -1.56
C GLY A 55 -9.61 12.40 -2.12
N ALA A 56 -9.97 12.02 -3.36
CA ALA A 56 -9.50 10.78 -3.98
C ALA A 56 -8.98 10.97 -5.41
N LEU A 57 -7.86 10.31 -5.73
CA LEU A 57 -7.32 10.13 -7.07
C LEU A 57 -7.87 8.82 -7.66
N ARG A 58 -8.48 8.88 -8.84
CA ARG A 58 -8.99 7.71 -9.56
C ARG A 58 -8.15 7.38 -10.79
N VAL A 59 -7.66 6.16 -10.84
CA VAL A 59 -6.94 5.58 -11.99
C VAL A 59 -7.67 4.32 -12.42
N GLY A 60 -8.33 4.37 -13.58
CA GLY A 60 -9.22 3.28 -14.00
C GLY A 60 -10.36 3.07 -12.99
N ALA A 61 -10.48 1.85 -12.48
CA ALA A 61 -11.48 1.49 -11.46
C ALA A 61 -10.98 1.67 -10.01
N THR A 62 -9.70 1.99 -9.82
CA THR A 62 -9.07 2.08 -8.49
C THR A 62 -9.06 3.51 -7.99
N SER A 63 -9.28 3.68 -6.68
CA SER A 63 -9.29 4.97 -5.99
C SER A 63 -8.17 5.00 -4.94
N PHE A 64 -7.41 6.08 -4.90
CA PHE A 64 -6.27 6.29 -4.01
C PHE A 64 -6.48 7.54 -3.16
N GLN A 65 -6.12 7.45 -1.88
CA GLN A 65 -6.27 8.55 -0.91
C GLN A 65 -5.00 9.38 -0.74
N VAL A 66 -3.85 8.90 -1.22
CA VAL A 66 -2.56 9.59 -1.14
C VAL A 66 -1.77 9.33 -2.42
N VAL A 67 -0.97 10.29 -2.86
CA VAL A 67 0.06 10.11 -3.88
C VAL A 67 1.44 10.27 -3.25
N VAL A 68 2.31 9.28 -3.44
CA VAL A 68 3.74 9.37 -3.08
C VAL A 68 4.56 9.51 -4.35
N VAL A 69 5.38 10.55 -4.44
CA VAL A 69 6.26 10.83 -5.58
C VAL A 69 7.71 10.77 -5.12
N GLU A 70 8.49 9.89 -5.74
CA GLU A 70 9.91 9.72 -5.46
C GLU A 70 10.76 10.10 -6.68
N GLY A 71 11.70 11.05 -6.49
CA GLY A 71 12.88 11.21 -7.34
C GLY A 71 12.62 11.44 -8.84
N VAL A 72 11.78 12.41 -9.19
CA VAL A 72 11.45 12.71 -10.60
C VAL A 72 12.48 13.67 -11.20
N ARG A 73 13.48 13.14 -11.91
CA ARG A 73 14.52 13.96 -12.60
C ARG A 73 14.01 14.81 -13.76
N ALA A 74 12.97 14.34 -14.44
CA ALA A 74 12.31 15.03 -15.55
C ALA A 74 10.85 14.57 -15.62
N ALA A 75 9.94 15.50 -15.90
CA ALA A 75 8.49 15.27 -15.90
C ALA A 75 7.84 15.71 -17.20
N ASP A 76 6.71 15.11 -17.55
CA ASP A 76 5.83 15.71 -18.55
C ASP A 76 5.01 16.82 -17.86
N PRO A 77 4.85 18.03 -18.43
CA PRO A 77 4.00 19.05 -17.82
C PRO A 77 2.58 18.56 -17.49
N ALA A 78 2.00 17.69 -18.32
CA ALA A 78 0.68 17.12 -18.09
C ALA A 78 0.64 16.17 -16.88
N MET A 79 1.76 15.54 -16.53
CA MET A 79 1.88 14.75 -15.30
C MET A 79 1.86 15.65 -14.07
N LEU A 80 2.58 16.78 -14.10
CA LEU A 80 2.57 17.75 -13.00
C LEU A 80 1.19 18.38 -12.82
N GLU A 81 0.50 18.68 -13.92
CA GLU A 81 -0.89 19.15 -13.88
C GLU A 81 -1.82 18.14 -13.21
N ALA A 82 -1.65 16.84 -13.47
CA ALA A 82 -2.44 15.81 -12.80
C ALA A 82 -2.20 15.77 -11.28
N ILE A 83 -0.97 16.05 -10.84
CA ILE A 83 -0.63 16.15 -9.42
C ILE A 83 -1.27 17.42 -8.82
N GLU A 84 -1.20 18.56 -9.51
CA GLU A 84 -1.88 19.80 -9.10
C GLU A 84 -3.37 19.56 -8.90
N ARG A 85 -4.05 18.92 -9.87
CA ARG A 85 -5.47 18.54 -9.75
C ARG A 85 -5.75 17.60 -8.58
N ALA A 86 -4.84 16.69 -8.26
CA ALA A 86 -4.99 15.80 -7.10
C ALA A 86 -4.95 16.62 -5.80
N VAL A 87 -3.99 17.54 -5.66
CA VAL A 87 -3.91 18.42 -4.49
C VAL A 87 -5.16 19.30 -4.36
N GLU A 88 -5.61 19.92 -5.47
CA GLU A 88 -6.82 20.74 -5.49
C GLU A 88 -8.08 19.96 -5.08
N ALA A 89 -8.14 18.67 -5.42
CA ALA A 89 -9.22 17.77 -5.00
C ALA A 89 -9.12 17.32 -3.54
N GLY A 90 -8.08 17.73 -2.80
CA GLY A 90 -7.85 17.37 -1.40
C GLY A 90 -7.08 16.06 -1.20
N VAL A 91 -6.46 15.50 -2.25
CA VAL A 91 -5.59 14.33 -2.12
C VAL A 91 -4.22 14.78 -1.62
N PRO A 92 -3.77 14.35 -0.43
CA PRO A 92 -2.41 14.63 0.03
C PRO A 92 -1.38 14.04 -0.95
N VAL A 93 -0.40 14.87 -1.31
CA VAL A 93 0.74 14.47 -2.13
C VAL A 93 2.00 14.59 -1.27
N ILE A 94 2.71 13.48 -1.13
CA ILE A 94 3.98 13.38 -0.41
C ILE A 94 5.09 13.31 -1.46
N TRP A 95 6.05 14.21 -1.37
CA TRP A 95 7.15 14.30 -2.31
C TRP A 95 8.48 14.04 -1.62
N MET A 96 9.25 13.11 -2.17
CA MET A 96 10.58 12.74 -1.67
C MET A 96 11.63 12.95 -2.78
N GLY A 97 12.71 13.66 -2.42
CA GLY A 97 13.81 13.99 -3.32
C GLY A 97 13.58 15.28 -4.13
N GLU A 98 14.40 15.45 -5.17
CA GLU A 98 14.39 16.68 -5.97
C GLU A 98 13.15 16.80 -6.86
N PHE A 99 12.74 18.04 -7.12
CA PHE A 99 11.74 18.34 -8.14
C PHE A 99 12.38 18.36 -9.53
N PRO A 100 11.64 18.00 -10.60
CA PRO A 100 12.14 18.07 -11.96
C PRO A 100 12.35 19.52 -12.40
N GLU A 101 13.47 19.79 -13.07
CA GLU A 101 13.73 21.11 -13.69
C GLU A 101 13.47 21.11 -15.20
N ARG A 102 13.22 19.92 -15.78
CA ARG A 102 13.13 19.72 -17.23
C ARG A 102 11.99 18.81 -17.63
N ALA A 103 11.52 19.02 -18.86
CA ALA A 103 10.55 18.19 -19.53
C ALA A 103 11.17 16.88 -20.06
N ILE A 104 10.33 15.86 -20.24
CA ILE A 104 10.72 14.63 -20.95
C ILE A 104 10.69 14.88 -22.47
N GLY A 105 11.77 14.52 -23.16
CA GLY A 105 11.89 14.62 -24.62
C GLY A 105 12.50 15.93 -25.10
N LEU A 106 12.72 16.04 -26.42
CA LEU A 106 13.42 17.19 -27.03
C LEU A 106 12.51 18.13 -27.84
N VAL A 107 11.26 17.72 -28.08
CA VAL A 107 10.28 18.56 -28.79
C VAL A 107 9.93 19.75 -27.92
N ASP A 108 10.10 20.96 -28.45
CA ASP A 108 9.85 22.24 -27.77
C ASP A 108 10.49 22.34 -26.38
N ALA A 109 11.69 21.76 -26.21
CA ALA A 109 12.33 21.55 -24.91
C ALA A 109 12.41 22.82 -24.06
N GLN A 110 12.81 23.97 -24.64
CA GLN A 110 12.90 25.22 -23.88
C GLN A 110 11.55 25.69 -23.31
N ALA A 111 10.49 25.61 -24.12
CA ALA A 111 9.16 26.03 -23.70
C ALA A 111 8.60 25.06 -22.64
N ARG A 112 8.78 23.76 -22.84
CA ARG A 112 8.30 22.74 -21.90
C ARG A 112 9.11 22.70 -20.60
N ASP A 113 10.41 22.96 -20.64
CA ASP A 113 11.24 23.13 -19.44
C ASP A 113 10.79 24.36 -18.63
N ALA A 114 10.39 25.45 -19.31
CA ALA A 114 9.82 26.61 -18.64
C ALA A 114 8.46 26.28 -17.97
N GLU A 115 7.61 25.50 -18.63
CA GLU A 115 6.34 25.04 -18.05
C GLU A 115 6.56 24.13 -16.84
N VAL A 116 7.49 23.16 -16.92
CA VAL A 116 7.86 22.29 -15.80
C VAL A 116 8.29 23.11 -14.59
N ARG A 117 9.21 24.07 -14.77
CA ARG A 117 9.67 24.93 -13.68
C ARG A 117 8.53 25.75 -13.08
N SER A 118 7.64 26.29 -13.91
CA SER A 118 6.48 27.05 -13.44
C SER A 118 5.53 26.20 -12.58
N ARG A 119 5.21 24.97 -13.00
CA ARG A 119 4.32 24.06 -12.24
C ARG A 119 4.97 23.55 -10.97
N VAL A 120 6.26 23.24 -11.01
CA VAL A 120 7.03 22.88 -9.82
C VAL A 120 6.98 23.99 -8.77
N GLU A 121 7.11 25.25 -9.17
CA GLU A 121 7.04 26.37 -8.23
C GLU A 121 5.69 26.42 -7.49
N ASN A 122 4.58 26.16 -8.21
CA ASN A 122 3.27 26.05 -7.59
C ASN A 122 3.21 24.87 -6.61
N LEU A 123 3.62 23.68 -7.07
CA LEU A 123 3.54 22.43 -6.31
C LEU A 123 4.36 22.45 -5.01
N ARG A 124 5.51 23.14 -4.97
CA ARG A 124 6.37 23.21 -3.77
C ARG A 124 5.62 23.62 -2.50
N SER A 125 4.64 24.51 -2.64
CA SER A 125 3.84 25.01 -1.52
C SER A 125 2.62 24.14 -1.19
N LEU A 126 2.28 23.20 -2.08
CA LEU A 126 1.05 22.42 -2.05
C LEU A 126 1.29 20.97 -1.61
N VAL A 127 2.50 20.45 -1.78
CA VAL A 127 2.87 19.07 -1.40
C VAL A 127 3.60 19.04 -0.05
N VAL A 128 3.57 17.88 0.61
CA VAL A 128 4.37 17.66 1.81
C VAL A 128 5.72 17.07 1.41
N LEU A 129 6.81 17.78 1.73
CA LEU A 129 8.16 17.30 1.51
C LEU A 129 8.63 16.43 2.67
N VAL A 130 9.17 15.26 2.34
CA VAL A 130 9.81 14.35 3.29
C VAL A 130 11.28 14.17 2.93
N SER A 131 12.12 14.04 3.95
CA SER A 131 13.58 13.91 3.77
C SER A 131 14.04 12.47 3.85
N SER A 132 13.20 11.56 4.35
CA SER A 132 13.51 10.14 4.44
C SER A 132 12.27 9.26 4.25
N VAL A 133 12.50 7.99 3.93
CA VAL A 133 11.44 6.99 3.71
C VAL A 133 10.63 6.74 4.98
N GLU A 134 11.27 6.79 6.14
CA GLU A 134 10.67 6.55 7.45
C GLU A 134 9.59 7.59 7.82
N GLU A 135 9.66 8.80 7.25
CA GLU A 135 8.69 9.87 7.46
C GLU A 135 7.38 9.65 6.69
N ILE A 136 7.41 8.84 5.62
CA ILE A 136 6.26 8.66 4.72
C ILE A 136 5.03 8.11 5.47
N PRO A 137 5.11 6.98 6.22
CA PRO A 137 3.93 6.45 6.91
C PRO A 137 3.33 7.42 7.93
N ALA A 138 4.17 8.12 8.69
CA ALA A 138 3.70 9.11 9.66
C ALA A 138 3.03 10.30 8.96
N THR A 139 3.56 10.74 7.83
CA THR A 139 2.97 11.81 7.01
C THR A 139 1.60 11.42 6.44
N ILE A 140 1.46 10.17 5.98
CA ILE A 140 0.17 9.59 5.53
C ILE A 140 -0.85 9.62 6.68
N SER A 141 -0.46 9.15 7.86
CA SER A 141 -1.33 9.14 9.03
C SER A 141 -1.74 10.54 9.47
N ASN A 142 -0.82 11.52 9.42
CA ASN A 142 -1.09 12.92 9.77
C ASN A 142 -2.05 13.59 8.77
N ALA A 143 -2.07 13.11 7.52
CA ALA A 143 -3.06 13.51 6.52
C ALA A 143 -4.43 12.84 6.71
N GLY A 144 -4.62 12.06 7.78
CA GLY A 144 -5.89 11.42 8.13
C GLY A 144 -6.16 10.12 7.37
N VAL A 145 -5.17 9.55 6.69
CA VAL A 145 -5.29 8.25 6.02
C VAL A 145 -4.68 7.18 6.91
N THR A 146 -5.52 6.33 7.49
CA THR A 146 -5.11 5.22 8.37
C THR A 146 -5.49 3.88 7.76
N PRO A 147 -4.60 2.87 7.81
CA PRO A 147 -4.98 1.52 7.45
C PRO A 147 -5.81 0.89 8.56
N SER A 148 -6.82 0.10 8.18
CA SER A 148 -7.69 -0.59 9.14
C SER A 148 -6.95 -1.63 10.01
N LEU A 149 -5.79 -2.10 9.55
CA LEU A 149 -4.84 -2.88 10.32
C LEU A 149 -3.51 -2.13 10.38
N ARG A 150 -3.04 -1.81 11.58
CA ARG A 150 -1.76 -1.11 11.79
C ARG A 150 -0.89 -1.85 12.79
N PRO A 151 0.44 -1.73 12.73
CA PRO A 151 1.31 -2.33 13.73
C PRO A 151 0.99 -1.74 15.13
N ALA A 152 0.98 -2.61 16.14
CA ALA A 152 0.72 -2.20 17.52
C ALA A 152 1.93 -1.52 18.17
N ASP A 153 3.14 -1.77 17.63
CA ASP A 153 4.42 -1.27 18.09
C ASP A 153 5.28 -0.72 16.92
N ALA A 154 6.46 -0.19 17.24
CA ALA A 154 7.34 0.48 16.29
C ALA A 154 8.12 -0.47 15.36
N THR A 155 8.07 -1.79 15.56
CA THR A 155 8.79 -2.74 14.69
C THR A 155 8.16 -2.87 13.31
N GLY A 156 6.88 -2.52 13.18
CA GLY A 156 6.12 -2.68 11.96
C GLY A 156 5.66 -4.13 11.73
N LEU A 157 4.80 -4.32 10.74
CA LEU A 157 4.32 -5.65 10.37
C LEU A 157 5.40 -6.43 9.63
N GLN A 158 5.67 -7.66 10.08
CA GLN A 158 6.56 -8.59 9.38
C GLN A 158 5.80 -9.29 8.24
N ALA A 159 4.56 -9.72 8.50
CA ALA A 159 3.69 -10.34 7.52
C ALA A 159 3.33 -9.35 6.39
N SER A 160 3.16 -9.87 5.18
CA SER A 160 2.48 -9.13 4.13
C SER A 160 0.97 -9.18 4.36
N VAL A 161 0.29 -8.08 4.02
CA VAL A 161 -1.14 -7.91 4.24
C VAL A 161 -1.79 -7.58 2.91
N GLN A 162 -2.75 -8.40 2.51
CA GLN A 162 -3.66 -8.11 1.40
C GLN A 162 -5.05 -7.87 1.96
N HIS A 163 -5.70 -6.79 1.53
CA HIS A 163 -7.02 -6.40 2.03
C HIS A 163 -8.05 -6.41 0.91
N ARG A 164 -9.23 -6.98 1.21
CA ARG A 164 -10.45 -6.82 0.43
C ARG A 164 -11.58 -6.34 1.32
N ARG A 165 -12.32 -5.35 0.82
CA ARG A 165 -13.62 -4.97 1.39
C ARG A 165 -14.71 -5.79 0.73
N VAL A 166 -15.58 -6.37 1.54
CA VAL A 166 -16.78 -7.10 1.12
C VAL A 166 -18.01 -6.46 1.74
N THR A 167 -19.21 -6.90 1.36
CA THR A 167 -20.48 -6.26 1.78
C THR A 167 -20.66 -6.28 3.30
N ASP A 168 -20.24 -7.36 3.95
CA ASP A 168 -20.46 -7.66 5.37
C ASP A 168 -19.20 -7.47 6.23
N GLY A 169 -18.12 -6.93 5.67
CA GLY A 169 -16.90 -6.73 6.43
C GLY A 169 -15.65 -6.57 5.60
N HIS A 170 -14.54 -6.96 6.21
CA HIS A 170 -13.20 -6.84 5.68
C HIS A 170 -12.51 -8.19 5.75
N LEU A 171 -11.88 -8.60 4.66
CA LEU A 171 -11.08 -9.80 4.56
C LEU A 171 -9.62 -9.41 4.38
N TYR A 172 -8.77 -9.92 5.25
CA TYR A 172 -7.33 -9.76 5.21
C TYR A 172 -6.68 -11.11 5.02
N PHE A 173 -5.69 -11.18 4.14
CA PHE A 173 -4.77 -12.31 4.09
C PHE A 173 -3.44 -11.85 4.66
N LEU A 174 -3.04 -12.46 5.78
CA LEU A 174 -1.76 -12.21 6.45
C LEU A 174 -0.82 -13.36 6.08
N PHE A 175 0.30 -13.06 5.45
CA PHE A 175 1.23 -14.09 4.97
C PHE A 175 2.66 -13.85 5.48
N ASN A 176 3.26 -14.90 6.03
CA ASN A 176 4.68 -14.89 6.37
C ASN A 176 5.50 -15.27 5.14
N GLU A 177 6.12 -14.28 4.53
CA GLU A 177 6.98 -14.46 3.36
C GLU A 177 8.33 -15.09 3.72
N SER A 178 8.70 -15.13 5.00
CA SER A 178 9.95 -15.74 5.47
C SER A 178 9.77 -17.23 5.78
N TYR A 179 10.89 -17.97 5.85
CA TYR A 179 10.88 -19.36 6.33
C TYR A 179 11.04 -19.49 7.86
N ALA A 180 11.30 -18.39 8.56
CA ALA A 180 11.32 -18.36 10.02
C ALA A 180 9.91 -18.14 10.57
N GLN A 181 9.66 -18.56 11.81
CA GLN A 181 8.43 -18.18 12.50
C GLN A 181 8.46 -16.68 12.81
N ILE A 182 7.35 -15.99 12.57
CA ILE A 182 7.15 -14.59 12.94
C ILE A 182 6.00 -14.46 13.94
N THR A 183 6.00 -13.37 14.69
CA THR A 183 4.86 -12.96 15.51
C THR A 183 4.66 -11.47 15.33
N ASP A 184 3.48 -11.11 14.83
CA ASP A 184 3.06 -9.72 14.67
C ASP A 184 1.97 -9.36 15.69
N ARG A 185 2.03 -8.14 16.19
CA ARG A 185 0.97 -7.52 16.99
C ARG A 185 0.28 -6.46 16.13
N VAL A 186 -0.96 -6.71 15.76
CA VAL A 186 -1.74 -5.89 14.82
C VAL A 186 -2.86 -5.22 15.58
N ARG A 187 -2.96 -3.90 15.50
CA ARG A 187 -4.09 -3.15 16.02
C ARG A 187 -5.17 -3.02 14.95
N ILE A 188 -6.38 -3.41 15.31
CA ILE A 188 -7.57 -3.35 14.47
C ILE A 188 -8.27 -2.01 14.74
N GLU A 189 -8.54 -1.24 13.68
CA GLU A 189 -9.23 0.03 13.80
C GLU A 189 -10.75 -0.14 13.93
N GLY A 190 -11.35 0.52 14.93
CA GLY A 190 -12.78 0.47 15.24
C GLY A 190 -13.13 -0.33 16.49
N ALA A 191 -14.27 -0.05 17.11
CA ALA A 191 -14.70 -0.71 18.35
C ALA A 191 -15.14 -2.17 18.09
N SER A 192 -14.55 -3.12 18.82
CA SER A 192 -14.99 -4.52 19.05
C SER A 192 -15.83 -5.13 17.92
N ARG A 193 -15.16 -5.56 16.85
CA ARG A 193 -15.77 -6.31 15.76
C ARG A 193 -15.67 -7.81 16.03
N GLU A 194 -16.58 -8.58 15.45
CA GLU A 194 -16.39 -10.02 15.37
C GLU A 194 -15.15 -10.28 14.50
N VAL A 195 -14.17 -10.96 15.08
CA VAL A 195 -12.88 -11.28 14.46
C VAL A 195 -12.77 -12.78 14.37
N LEU A 196 -12.55 -13.28 13.15
CA LEU A 196 -12.32 -14.69 12.90
C LEU A 196 -10.99 -14.85 12.18
N LEU A 197 -10.11 -15.67 12.73
CA LEU A 197 -8.93 -16.15 12.01
C LEU A 197 -9.22 -17.54 11.49
N LEU A 198 -8.91 -17.76 10.22
CA LEU A 198 -9.14 -19.00 9.51
C LEU A 198 -7.83 -19.51 8.91
N ASP A 199 -7.65 -20.82 8.96
CA ASP A 199 -6.63 -21.51 8.21
C ASP A 199 -7.09 -21.59 6.73
N PRO A 200 -6.33 -21.06 5.77
CA PRO A 200 -6.73 -21.04 4.36
C PRO A 200 -6.74 -22.43 3.71
N GLU A 201 -6.03 -23.42 4.27
CA GLU A 201 -5.96 -24.79 3.75
C GLU A 201 -7.15 -25.63 4.20
N THR A 202 -7.62 -25.43 5.44
CA THR A 202 -8.70 -26.25 6.02
C THR A 202 -10.03 -25.52 6.12
N GLY A 203 -10.02 -24.19 6.14
CA GLY A 203 -11.20 -23.36 6.43
C GLY A 203 -11.58 -23.33 7.91
N GLU A 204 -10.83 -24.02 8.78
CA GLU A 204 -11.13 -24.11 10.21
C GLU A 204 -10.62 -22.87 10.97
N PRO A 205 -11.29 -22.48 12.08
CA PRO A 205 -10.83 -21.39 12.92
C PRO A 205 -9.46 -21.65 13.56
N VAL A 206 -8.60 -20.64 13.51
CA VAL A 206 -7.32 -20.60 14.23
C VAL A 206 -7.53 -19.79 15.51
N THR A 207 -6.87 -20.21 16.59
CA THR A 207 -6.95 -19.48 17.87
C THR A 207 -6.39 -18.07 17.70
N ALA A 208 -7.24 -17.07 17.91
CA ALA A 208 -6.90 -15.65 17.90
C ALA A 208 -6.59 -15.20 19.33
N ASN A 209 -5.44 -14.56 19.56
CA ASN A 209 -5.20 -13.85 20.81
C ASN A 209 -5.49 -12.36 20.62
N LEU A 210 -6.72 -11.94 20.97
CA LEU A 210 -7.19 -10.57 20.89
C LEU A 210 -7.28 -9.96 22.30
N GLU A 211 -6.42 -8.97 22.56
CA GLU A 211 -6.41 -8.18 23.80
C GLU A 211 -6.86 -6.76 23.49
N GLY A 212 -8.13 -6.45 23.78
CA GLY A 212 -8.73 -5.17 23.41
C GLY A 212 -8.84 -5.05 21.88
N ASP A 213 -8.12 -4.09 21.30
CA ASP A 213 -8.04 -3.86 19.85
C ASP A 213 -6.77 -4.45 19.21
N VAL A 214 -5.94 -5.18 19.98
CA VAL A 214 -4.67 -5.74 19.51
C VAL A 214 -4.78 -7.25 19.34
N LEU A 215 -4.68 -7.70 18.10
CA LEU A 215 -4.57 -9.10 17.70
C LEU A 215 -3.09 -9.50 17.63
N THR A 216 -2.71 -10.55 18.35
CA THR A 216 -1.40 -11.21 18.18
C THR A 216 -1.54 -12.39 17.23
N VAL A 217 -0.75 -12.40 16.15
CA VAL A 217 -0.73 -13.46 15.14
C VAL A 217 0.66 -14.05 15.05
N THR A 218 0.77 -15.35 15.30
CA THR A 218 2.02 -16.10 15.13
C THR A 218 1.91 -17.00 13.90
N LEU A 219 2.80 -16.79 12.93
CA LEU A 219 2.78 -17.51 11.66
C LEU A 219 4.05 -18.36 11.50
N PRO A 220 3.93 -19.67 11.22
CA PRO A 220 5.05 -20.46 10.75
C PRO A 220 5.64 -19.91 9.45
N GLY A 221 6.86 -20.33 9.12
CA GLY A 221 7.51 -19.96 7.86
C GLY A 221 6.67 -20.35 6.65
N ALA A 222 6.55 -19.46 5.67
CA ALA A 222 5.81 -19.65 4.42
C ALA A 222 4.33 -20.05 4.61
N ARG A 223 3.71 -19.65 5.72
CA ARG A 223 2.28 -19.87 6.00
C ARG A 223 1.54 -18.55 6.16
N GLY A 224 0.23 -18.60 5.90
CA GLY A 224 -0.65 -17.45 6.09
C GLY A 224 -1.95 -17.84 6.77
N VAL A 225 -2.70 -16.82 7.17
CA VAL A 225 -4.03 -16.93 7.75
C VAL A 225 -4.96 -15.93 7.09
N VAL A 226 -6.24 -16.28 7.04
CA VAL A 226 -7.30 -15.35 6.63
C VAL A 226 -7.91 -14.74 7.88
N LEU A 227 -7.84 -13.42 7.99
CA LEU A 227 -8.48 -12.64 9.04
C LEU A 227 -9.74 -12.01 8.47
N TRP A 228 -10.90 -12.42 8.96
CA TRP A 228 -12.18 -11.78 8.69
C TRP A 228 -12.57 -10.88 9.85
N ILE A 229 -13.05 -9.68 9.51
CA ILE A 229 -13.53 -8.69 10.47
C ILE A 229 -14.91 -8.21 10.00
N ALA A 230 -15.94 -8.48 10.80
CA ALA A 230 -17.30 -8.05 10.50
C ALA A 230 -17.40 -6.52 10.38
N ALA A 231 -18.24 -6.04 9.47
CA ALA A 231 -18.64 -4.64 9.46
C ALA A 231 -19.38 -4.30 10.77
N ALA A 232 -19.26 -3.06 11.24
CA ALA A 232 -20.12 -2.61 12.33
C ALA A 232 -21.57 -2.62 11.84
N PRO A 233 -22.55 -3.10 12.64
CA PRO A 233 -23.94 -2.86 12.33
C PRO A 233 -24.18 -1.35 12.32
N ASP A 234 -24.85 -0.87 11.26
CA ASP A 234 -25.28 0.52 11.10
C ASP A 234 -26.15 1.00 12.28
#